data_AF-A0A835Q2Y8-F1
#
_entry.id   AF-A0A835Q2Y8-F1
#
_cell.length_a   1.000
_cell.length_b   1.000
_cell.length_c   1.000
_cell.angle_alpha   90.00
_cell.angle_beta   90.00
_cell.angle_gamma   90.00
#
_symmetry.space_group_name_H-M   'P 1'
#
loop_
_entity.id
_entity.type
_entity.pdbx_description
1 polymer ?
#
loop_
_entity_poly.entity_id
_entity_poly.type
_entity_poly.pdbx_seq_one_letter_code
_entity_poly.pdbx_strand_id
1 'polypeptide(L)'
;MVYAHFCGSWGHYTCLSWLPTYFGEELGLNLTEAAWVSILPPLVSVFVTSFAASFADNMISNGVETTKVRKICQTIAFLSPAICMILSSLDLGLPPWEVVGVLTTGLALSSFALSGLYCTHQDISPEYASVLLGITNTVGAVPGIIGVALTGYLLDSTHSWTLSLFVPSIFFYLSGTAVWILFASSKPQSFSNKD
;
A
#
# COMPACT_ATOMS: atom_id res chain seq x y z
N MET A 1 4.51 10.90 8.07
CA MET A 1 4.26 10.85 6.61
C MET A 1 5.36 10.13 5.87
N VAL A 2 6.62 10.55 5.98
CA VAL A 2 7.79 9.90 5.34
C VAL A 2 7.82 8.38 5.58
N TYR A 3 7.76 7.95 6.84
CA TYR A 3 7.80 6.51 7.18
C TYR A 3 6.62 5.73 6.58
N ALA A 4 5.41 6.26 6.64
CA ALA A 4 4.25 5.61 6.02
C ALA A 4 4.42 5.53 4.50
N HIS A 5 4.96 6.56 3.85
CA HIS A 5 5.24 6.52 2.42
C HIS A 5 6.25 5.40 2.10
N PHE A 6 7.34 5.30 2.87
CA PHE A 6 8.30 4.20 2.76
C PHE A 6 7.64 2.82 2.91
N CYS A 7 6.83 2.62 3.96
CA CYS A 7 6.14 1.35 4.19
C CYS A 7 5.18 0.98 3.07
N GLY A 8 4.38 1.93 2.60
CA GLY A 8 3.43 1.72 1.51
C GLY A 8 4.13 1.40 0.18
N SER A 9 5.17 2.16 -0.13
CA SER A 9 5.98 1.96 -1.34
C SER A 9 6.74 0.64 -1.32
N TRP A 10 7.15 0.15 -0.14
CA TRP A 10 7.76 -1.18 -0.02
C TRP A 10 6.85 -2.26 -0.58
N GLY A 11 5.66 -2.44 0.01
CA GLY A 11 4.74 -3.47 -0.46
C GLY A 11 4.28 -3.25 -1.90
N HIS A 12 4.10 -1.99 -2.33
CA HIS A 12 3.74 -1.69 -3.71
C HIS A 12 4.80 -2.16 -4.71
N TYR A 13 6.06 -1.76 -4.53
CA TYR A 13 7.12 -2.11 -5.46
C TYR A 13 7.49 -3.59 -5.42
N THR A 14 7.56 -4.19 -4.23
CA THR A 14 7.89 -5.62 -4.12
C THR A 14 6.81 -6.47 -4.77
N CYS A 15 5.52 -6.16 -4.57
CA CYS A 15 4.46 -6.85 -5.28
C CYS A 15 4.50 -6.59 -6.78
N LEU A 16 4.70 -5.33 -7.22
CA LEU A 16 4.77 -5.03 -8.64
C LEU A 16 5.87 -5.84 -9.35
N SER A 17 7.02 -6.04 -8.71
CA SER A 17 8.14 -6.78 -9.29
C SER A 17 7.99 -8.30 -9.21
N TRP A 18 7.47 -8.82 -8.09
CA TRP A 18 7.54 -10.25 -7.79
C TRP A 18 6.21 -11.01 -7.91
N LEU A 19 5.08 -10.30 -7.98
CA LEU A 19 3.75 -10.92 -8.08
C LEU A 19 3.56 -11.80 -9.35
N PRO A 20 4.06 -11.40 -10.54
CA PRO A 20 3.96 -12.27 -11.73
C PRO A 20 4.72 -13.59 -11.55
N THR A 21 5.92 -13.53 -10.97
CA THR A 21 6.74 -14.72 -10.69
C THR A 21 6.11 -15.59 -9.63
N TYR A 22 5.55 -15.00 -8.57
CA TYR A 22 4.79 -15.72 -7.55
C TYR A 22 3.61 -16.49 -8.15
N PHE A 23 2.83 -15.86 -9.04
CA PHE A 23 1.72 -16.52 -9.73
C PHE A 23 2.17 -17.62 -10.70
N GLY A 24 3.35 -17.50 -11.30
CA GLY A 24 3.91 -18.55 -12.15
C GLY A 24 4.44 -19.75 -11.35
N GLU A 25 5.27 -19.49 -10.34
CA GLU A 25 6.00 -20.53 -9.61
C GLU A 25 5.16 -21.21 -8.52
N GLU A 26 4.44 -20.45 -7.70
CA GLU A 26 3.70 -20.99 -6.55
C GLU A 26 2.31 -21.50 -6.95
N LEU A 27 1.65 -20.79 -7.86
CA LEU A 27 0.30 -21.11 -8.29
C LEU A 27 0.25 -21.98 -9.55
N GLY A 28 1.40 -22.28 -10.17
CA GLY A 28 1.53 -23.12 -11.35
C GLY A 28 0.82 -22.59 -12.60
N LEU A 29 0.54 -21.28 -12.65
CA LEU A 29 -0.09 -20.65 -13.81
C LEU A 29 0.91 -20.54 -14.96
N ASN A 30 0.44 -20.66 -16.20
CA ASN A 30 1.31 -20.40 -17.35
C ASN A 30 1.79 -18.94 -17.31
N LEU A 31 2.99 -18.68 -17.83
CA LEU A 31 3.57 -17.34 -17.85
C LEU A 31 2.62 -16.27 -18.44
N THR A 32 1.90 -16.62 -19.51
CA THR A 32 0.90 -15.74 -20.12
C THR A 32 -0.28 -15.46 -19.18
N GLU A 33 -0.77 -16.48 -18.48
CA GLU A 33 -1.88 -16.34 -17.53
C GLU A 33 -1.44 -15.52 -16.30
N ALA A 34 -0.28 -15.83 -15.72
CA ALA A 34 0.31 -15.08 -14.61
C ALA A 34 0.50 -13.59 -14.95
N ALA A 35 0.95 -13.28 -16.18
CA ALA A 35 1.07 -11.91 -16.67
C ALA A 35 -0.30 -11.20 -16.76
N TRP A 36 -1.30 -11.84 -17.36
CA TRP A 36 -2.66 -11.28 -17.45
C TRP A 36 -3.29 -11.06 -16.07
N VAL A 37 -3.10 -12.01 -15.16
CA VAL A 37 -3.62 -11.97 -13.80
C VAL A 37 -2.96 -10.86 -12.98
N SER A 38 -1.68 -10.59 -13.21
CA SER A 38 -0.95 -9.50 -12.54
C SER A 38 -1.43 -8.10 -12.94
N ILE A 39 -2.20 -7.98 -14.02
CA ILE A 39 -2.84 -6.71 -14.45
C ILE A 39 -4.15 -6.46 -13.67
N LEU A 40 -4.75 -7.50 -13.05
CA LEU A 40 -6.00 -7.34 -12.31
C LEU A 40 -5.88 -6.37 -11.12
N PRO A 41 -4.85 -6.45 -10.24
CA PRO A 41 -4.72 -5.52 -9.12
C PRO A 41 -4.72 -4.04 -9.54
N PRO A 42 -3.89 -3.57 -10.50
CA PRO A 42 -3.93 -2.18 -10.92
C PRO A 42 -5.24 -1.81 -11.64
N LEU A 43 -5.89 -2.72 -12.37
CA LEU A 43 -7.20 -2.45 -12.98
C LEU A 43 -8.30 -2.22 -11.93
N VAL A 44 -8.38 -3.10 -10.93
CA VAL A 44 -9.36 -2.97 -9.84
C VAL A 44 -9.06 -1.72 -8.99
N SER A 45 -7.78 -1.40 -8.81
CA SER A 45 -7.33 -0.18 -8.11
C SER A 45 -7.92 1.10 -8.70
N VAL A 46 -8.10 1.19 -10.02
CA VAL A 46 -8.72 2.37 -10.66
C VAL A 46 -10.15 2.58 -10.16
N PHE A 47 -10.96 1.53 -10.11
CA PHE A 47 -12.34 1.62 -9.62
C PHE A 47 -12.38 1.89 -8.11
N VAL A 48 -11.51 1.23 -7.35
CA VAL A 48 -11.41 1.40 -5.90
C VAL A 48 -10.97 2.81 -5.54
N THR A 49 -10.10 3.43 -6.31
CA THR A 49 -9.66 4.83 -6.10
C THR A 49 -10.84 5.79 -6.17
N SER A 50 -11.70 5.66 -7.19
CA SER A 50 -12.90 6.50 -7.34
C SER A 50 -13.89 6.32 -6.19
N PHE A 51 -14.04 5.07 -5.72
CA PHE A 51 -14.86 4.76 -4.55
C PHE A 51 -14.25 5.34 -3.27
N ALA A 52 -12.94 5.18 -3.06
CA ALA A 52 -12.22 5.68 -1.90
C ALA A 52 -12.25 7.20 -1.79
N ALA A 53 -12.17 7.92 -2.92
CA ALA A 53 -12.33 9.36 -2.97
C ALA A 53 -13.74 9.78 -2.54
N SER A 54 -14.77 9.22 -3.17
CA SER A 54 -16.17 9.49 -2.83
C SER A 54 -16.49 9.16 -1.36
N PHE A 55 -15.95 8.05 -0.84
CA PHE A 55 -16.11 7.63 0.55
C PHE A 55 -15.47 8.64 1.53
N ALA A 56 -14.25 9.09 1.24
CA ALA A 56 -13.57 10.09 2.06
C ALA A 56 -14.32 11.43 2.04
N ASP A 57 -14.74 11.90 0.86
CA ASP A 57 -15.45 13.17 0.70
C ASP A 57 -16.81 13.15 1.41
N ASN A 58 -17.54 12.04 1.35
CA ASN A 58 -18.79 11.88 2.06
C ASN A 58 -18.61 11.91 3.58
N MET A 59 -17.55 11.30 4.13
CA MET A 59 -17.31 11.40 5.58
C MET A 59 -16.98 12.84 6.00
N ILE A 60 -16.20 13.55 5.20
CA ILE A 60 -15.84 14.95 5.47
C ILE A 60 -17.09 15.84 5.39
N SER A 61 -17.95 15.66 4.39
CA SER A 61 -19.19 16.43 4.25
C SER A 61 -20.19 16.19 5.38
N ASN A 62 -20.18 14.99 5.97
CA ASN A 62 -20.96 14.66 7.17
C ASN A 62 -20.34 15.18 8.48
N GLY A 63 -19.27 15.98 8.42
CA GLY A 63 -18.68 16.65 9.59
C GLY A 63 -17.64 15.84 10.36
N VAL A 64 -17.16 14.72 9.81
CA VAL A 64 -16.03 13.98 10.41
C VAL A 64 -14.74 14.78 10.23
N GLU A 65 -13.93 14.89 11.29
CA GLU A 65 -12.62 15.55 11.23
C GLU A 65 -11.75 14.96 10.11
N THR A 66 -11.16 15.82 9.27
CA THR A 66 -10.28 15.42 8.16
C THR A 66 -9.17 14.48 8.63
N THR A 67 -8.51 14.77 9.74
CA THR A 67 -7.49 13.90 10.34
C THR A 67 -8.00 12.47 10.58
N LYS A 68 -9.23 12.32 11.07
CA LYS A 68 -9.82 10.99 11.33
C LYS A 68 -10.11 10.28 10.01
N VAL A 69 -10.66 10.97 9.02
CA VAL A 69 -10.90 10.43 7.68
C VAL A 69 -9.59 9.94 7.05
N ARG A 70 -8.53 10.77 7.05
CA ARG A 70 -7.22 10.39 6.52
C ARG A 70 -6.61 9.20 7.26
N LYS A 71 -6.78 9.11 8.59
CA LYS A 71 -6.35 7.96 9.39
C LYS A 71 -7.11 6.68 9.01
N ILE A 72 -8.43 6.76 8.84
CA ILE A 72 -9.26 5.61 8.43
C ILE A 72 -8.85 5.13 7.05
N CYS A 73 -8.79 6.02 6.05
CA CYS A 73 -8.39 5.67 4.70
C CYS A 73 -7.01 5.02 4.66
N GLN A 74 -6.02 5.59 5.36
CA GLN A 74 -4.68 5.01 5.41
C GLN A 74 -4.63 3.65 6.13
N THR A 75 -5.42 3.48 7.18
CA THR A 75 -5.52 2.21 7.89
C THR A 75 -6.09 1.13 7.00
N ILE A 76 -7.15 1.43 6.25
CA ILE A 76 -7.71 0.52 5.24
C ILE A 76 -6.64 0.17 4.21
N ALA A 77 -5.89 1.17 3.73
CA ALA A 77 -4.90 1.00 2.69
C ALA A 77 -3.74 0.05 3.06
N PHE A 78 -3.36 0.00 4.33
CA PHE A 78 -2.26 -0.86 4.79
C PHE A 78 -2.74 -2.16 5.41
N LEU A 79 -3.87 -2.14 6.13
CA LEU A 79 -4.38 -3.33 6.79
C LEU A 79 -4.98 -4.32 5.79
N SER A 80 -5.61 -3.83 4.71
CA SER A 80 -6.17 -4.70 3.67
C SER A 80 -5.11 -5.59 2.98
N PRO A 81 -4.01 -5.06 2.39
CA PRO A 81 -3.00 -5.93 1.80
C PRO A 81 -2.31 -6.80 2.85
N ALA A 82 -2.11 -6.31 4.09
CA ALA A 82 -1.52 -7.11 5.16
C ALA A 82 -2.37 -8.33 5.51
N ILE A 83 -3.68 -8.17 5.69
CA ILE A 83 -4.60 -9.28 5.97
C ILE A 83 -4.64 -10.24 4.78
N CYS A 84 -4.72 -9.73 3.56
CA CYS A 84 -4.74 -10.56 2.36
C CYS A 84 -3.45 -11.39 2.22
N MET A 85 -2.28 -10.79 2.47
CA MET A 85 -1.01 -11.52 2.46
C MET A 85 -0.92 -12.55 3.58
N ILE A 86 -1.45 -12.27 4.78
CA ILE A 86 -1.53 -13.26 5.86
C ILE A 86 -2.40 -14.43 5.42
N LEU A 87 -3.59 -14.17 4.87
CA LEU A 87 -4.49 -15.21 4.38
C LEU A 87 -3.85 -16.06 3.29
N SER A 88 -3.13 -15.44 2.35
CA SER A 88 -2.39 -16.13 1.29
C SER A 88 -1.15 -16.88 1.80
N SER A 89 -0.62 -16.51 2.96
CA SER A 89 0.51 -17.22 3.59
C SER A 89 0.10 -18.45 4.38
N LEU A 90 -1.16 -18.53 4.78
CA LEU A 90 -1.71 -19.69 5.47
C LEU A 90 -2.05 -20.75 4.42
N ASP A 91 -1.52 -21.96 4.60
CA ASP A 91 -1.80 -23.09 3.72
C ASP A 91 -3.23 -23.63 3.97
N LEU A 92 -4.21 -22.87 3.47
CA LEU A 92 -5.64 -23.12 3.64
C LEU A 92 -6.19 -24.09 2.58
N GLY A 93 -5.34 -24.62 1.70
CA GLY A 93 -5.75 -25.47 0.58
C GLY A 93 -6.64 -24.76 -0.43
N LEU A 94 -6.55 -23.42 -0.52
CA LEU A 94 -7.34 -22.62 -1.44
C LEU A 94 -6.87 -22.85 -2.89
N PRO A 95 -7.79 -22.89 -3.86
CA PRO A 95 -7.41 -22.98 -5.26
C PRO A 95 -6.66 -21.70 -5.70
N PRO A 96 -5.75 -21.80 -6.69
CA PRO A 96 -4.95 -20.68 -7.18
C PRO A 96 -5.73 -19.40 -7.48
N TRP A 97 -6.91 -19.53 -8.09
CA TRP A 97 -7.76 -18.40 -8.48
C TRP A 97 -8.33 -17.64 -7.28
N GLU A 98 -8.57 -18.31 -6.16
CA GLU A 98 -9.04 -17.65 -4.94
C GLU A 98 -7.91 -16.84 -4.28
N VAL A 99 -6.69 -17.38 -4.27
CA VAL A 99 -5.50 -16.66 -3.77
C VAL A 99 -5.26 -15.39 -4.59
N VAL A 100 -5.35 -15.50 -5.92
CA VAL A 100 -5.29 -14.36 -6.84
C VAL A 100 -6.36 -13.33 -6.50
N GLY A 101 -7.61 -13.75 -6.30
CA GLY A 101 -8.72 -12.85 -5.99
C GLY A 101 -8.52 -12.10 -4.67
N VAL A 102 -8.04 -12.81 -3.64
CA VAL A 102 -7.73 -12.23 -2.31
C VAL A 102 -6.60 -11.21 -2.41
N LEU A 103 -5.48 -11.55 -3.06
CA LEU A 103 -4.35 -10.64 -3.23
C LEU A 103 -4.72 -9.43 -4.08
N THR A 104 -5.46 -9.64 -5.17
CA THR A 104 -5.97 -8.57 -6.04
C THR A 104 -6.84 -7.59 -5.27
N THR A 105 -7.76 -8.10 -4.45
CA THR A 105 -8.67 -7.28 -3.65
C THR A 105 -7.89 -6.48 -2.59
N GLY A 106 -6.95 -7.12 -1.89
CA GLY A 106 -6.11 -6.46 -0.88
C GLY A 106 -5.23 -5.36 -1.47
N LEU A 107 -4.55 -5.64 -2.59
CA LEU A 107 -3.76 -4.64 -3.30
C LEU A 107 -4.63 -3.51 -3.85
N ALA A 108 -5.82 -3.81 -4.37
CA ALA A 108 -6.71 -2.78 -4.88
C ALA A 108 -7.21 -1.84 -3.77
N LEU A 109 -7.55 -2.38 -2.60
CA LEU A 109 -7.91 -1.60 -1.41
C LEU A 109 -6.76 -0.75 -0.87
N SER A 110 -5.50 -1.08 -1.18
CA SER A 110 -4.35 -0.21 -0.88
C SER A 110 -4.44 1.17 -1.57
N SER A 111 -5.27 1.31 -2.61
CA SER A 111 -5.53 2.58 -3.30
C SER A 111 -6.16 3.64 -2.41
N PHE A 112 -6.75 3.26 -1.28
CA PHE A 112 -7.20 4.20 -0.25
C PHE A 112 -6.06 5.09 0.29
N ALA A 113 -4.79 4.72 0.06
CA ALA A 113 -3.64 5.54 0.39
C ALA A 113 -3.64 6.88 -0.37
N LEU A 114 -4.24 6.96 -1.57
CA LEU A 114 -4.39 8.21 -2.31
C LEU A 114 -5.27 9.20 -1.53
N SER A 115 -6.42 8.75 -1.03
CA SER A 115 -7.31 9.56 -0.18
C SER A 115 -6.79 9.75 1.25
N GLY A 116 -5.81 8.96 1.69
CA GLY A 116 -5.16 9.02 3.00
C GLY A 116 -3.88 9.85 2.97
N LEU A 117 -2.75 9.23 2.63
CA LEU A 117 -1.42 9.81 2.65
C LEU A 117 -1.25 10.99 1.68
N TYR A 118 -1.71 10.89 0.44
CA TYR A 118 -1.45 11.92 -0.57
C TYR A 118 -2.22 13.21 -0.25
N CYS A 119 -3.53 13.11 0.02
CA CYS A 119 -4.34 14.27 0.44
C CYS A 119 -3.82 14.93 1.73
N THR A 120 -3.22 14.17 2.65
CA THR A 120 -2.70 14.75 3.91
C THR A 120 -1.59 15.79 3.68
N HIS A 121 -0.82 15.70 2.58
CA HIS A 121 0.21 16.72 2.28
C HIS A 121 -0.45 18.07 1.96
N GLN A 122 -1.55 18.05 1.21
CA GLN A 122 -2.34 19.23 0.87
C GLN A 122 -3.08 19.78 2.10
N ASP A 123 -3.64 18.89 2.94
CA ASP A 123 -4.34 19.28 4.17
C ASP A 123 -3.41 20.01 5.17
N ILE A 124 -2.13 19.61 5.24
CA ILE A 124 -1.14 20.24 6.12
C ILE A 124 -0.68 21.60 5.58
N SER A 125 -0.35 21.68 4.29
CA SER A 125 0.09 22.93 3.68
C SER A 125 -0.24 22.96 2.19
N PRO A 126 -1.22 23.76 1.76
CA PRO A 126 -1.51 23.94 0.34
C PRO A 126 -0.33 24.55 -0.43
N GLU A 127 0.42 25.45 0.20
CA GLU A 127 1.55 26.17 -0.42
C GLU A 127 2.76 25.25 -0.64
N TYR A 128 3.09 24.40 0.33
CA TYR A 128 4.26 23.51 0.28
C TYR A 128 3.90 22.05 -0.04
N ALA A 129 2.65 21.76 -0.43
CA ALA A 129 2.16 20.40 -0.67
C ALA A 129 3.07 19.61 -1.63
N SER A 130 3.46 20.23 -2.74
CA SER A 130 4.29 19.63 -3.79
C SER A 130 5.70 19.28 -3.26
N VAL A 131 6.28 20.17 -2.45
CA VAL A 131 7.60 19.97 -1.84
C VAL A 131 7.55 18.86 -0.80
N LEU A 132 6.53 18.87 0.06
CA LEU A 132 6.33 17.83 1.06
C LEU A 132 6.14 16.46 0.39
N LEU A 133 5.33 16.40 -0.67
CA LEU A 133 5.14 15.17 -1.45
C LEU A 133 6.44 14.73 -2.13
N GLY A 134 7.20 15.65 -2.70
CA GLY A 134 8.50 15.35 -3.33
C GLY A 134 9.48 14.72 -2.34
N ILE A 135 9.58 15.27 -1.12
CA ILE A 135 10.43 14.73 -0.05
C ILE A 135 9.98 13.33 0.34
N THR A 136 8.68 13.13 0.61
CA THR A 136 8.19 11.79 1.02
C THR A 136 8.31 10.77 -0.11
N ASN A 137 8.08 11.16 -1.37
CA ASN A 137 8.21 10.30 -2.54
C ASN A 137 9.66 9.89 -2.80
N THR A 138 10.63 10.78 -2.55
CA THR A 138 12.06 10.45 -2.66
C THR A 138 12.42 9.31 -1.71
N VAL A 139 11.95 9.36 -0.46
CA VAL A 139 12.13 8.26 0.50
C VAL A 139 11.29 7.04 0.12
N GLY A 140 10.09 7.24 -0.45
CA GLY A 140 9.23 6.19 -0.99
C GLY A 140 9.86 5.40 -2.15
N ALA A 141 10.76 6.01 -2.93
CA ALA A 141 11.45 5.31 -4.02
C ALA A 141 12.53 4.32 -3.53
N VAL A 142 13.09 4.53 -2.34
CA VAL A 142 14.17 3.69 -1.76
C VAL A 142 13.75 2.21 -1.64
N PRO A 143 12.55 1.87 -1.13
CA PRO A 143 12.04 0.50 -1.14
C PRO A 143 12.00 -0.17 -2.52
N GLY A 144 11.83 0.57 -3.61
CA GLY A 144 11.85 0.00 -4.96
C GLY A 144 13.22 -0.56 -5.34
N ILE A 145 14.30 0.03 -4.80
CA ILE A 145 15.68 -0.43 -5.03
C ILE A 145 16.03 -1.51 -4.03
N ILE A 146 15.88 -1.22 -2.74
CA ILE A 146 16.34 -2.09 -1.66
C ILE A 146 15.39 -3.27 -1.45
N GLY A 147 14.09 -3.00 -1.44
CA GLY A 147 13.07 -4.02 -1.17
C GLY A 147 12.99 -5.07 -2.25
N VAL A 148 12.99 -4.67 -3.53
CA VAL A 148 12.96 -5.63 -4.64
C VAL A 148 14.20 -6.53 -4.65
N ALA A 149 15.39 -5.95 -4.45
CA ALA A 149 16.64 -6.71 -4.38
C ALA A 149 16.70 -7.64 -3.16
N LEU A 150 16.24 -7.17 -1.99
CA LEU A 150 16.20 -7.96 -0.77
C LEU A 150 15.23 -9.14 -0.89
N THR A 151 14.04 -8.92 -1.48
CA THR A 151 13.08 -10.00 -1.74
C THR A 151 13.69 -11.09 -2.62
N GLY A 152 14.44 -10.72 -3.67
CA GLY A 152 15.14 -11.69 -4.52
C GLY A 152 16.19 -12.49 -3.75
N TYR A 153 17.04 -11.81 -2.98
CA TYR A 153 18.06 -12.48 -2.15
C TYR A 153 17.44 -13.43 -1.11
N LEU A 154 16.35 -13.01 -0.47
CA LEU A 154 15.63 -13.85 0.49
C LEU A 154 14.99 -15.04 -0.20
N LEU A 155 14.45 -14.87 -1.41
CA LEU A 155 13.83 -15.95 -2.16
C LEU A 155 14.86 -17.01 -2.55
N ASP A 156 16.03 -16.58 -3.04
CA ASP A 156 17.15 -17.47 -3.36
C ASP A 156 17.66 -18.24 -2.14
N SER A 157 17.62 -17.62 -0.95
CA SER A 157 18.13 -18.22 0.29
C SER A 157 17.13 -19.11 1.01
N THR A 158 15.85 -18.76 0.99
CA THR A 158 14.80 -19.42 1.79
C THR A 158 13.90 -20.34 0.98
N HIS A 159 13.89 -20.18 -0.35
CA HIS A 159 12.97 -20.85 -1.27
C HIS A 159 11.49 -20.73 -0.86
N SER A 160 11.14 -19.66 -0.13
CA SER A 160 9.78 -19.43 0.37
C SER A 160 9.32 -18.03 0.06
N TRP A 161 8.22 -17.94 -0.70
CA TRP A 161 7.54 -16.69 -1.02
C TRP A 161 6.96 -16.00 0.22
N THR A 162 6.47 -16.78 1.19
CA THR A 162 5.96 -16.23 2.45
C THR A 162 7.03 -15.47 3.21
N LEU A 163 8.23 -16.04 3.38
CA LEU A 163 9.32 -15.40 4.11
C LEU A 163 9.95 -14.24 3.33
N SER A 164 9.96 -14.32 1.99
CA SER A 164 10.67 -13.36 1.15
C SER A 164 9.82 -12.15 0.77
N LEU A 165 8.54 -12.37 0.43
CA LEU A 165 7.64 -11.33 -0.07
C LEU A 165 6.62 -10.90 0.99
N PHE A 166 5.93 -11.86 1.62
CA PHE A 166 4.79 -11.53 2.50
C PHE A 166 5.22 -11.02 3.87
N VAL A 167 6.13 -11.71 4.57
CA VAL A 167 6.54 -11.32 5.94
C VAL A 167 7.11 -9.90 6.01
N PRO A 168 8.07 -9.48 5.15
CA PRO A 168 8.59 -8.12 5.16
C PRO A 168 7.50 -7.09 4.83
N SER A 169 6.65 -7.37 3.84
CA SER A 169 5.56 -6.48 3.44
C SER A 169 4.53 -6.30 4.55
N ILE A 170 4.11 -7.40 5.19
CA ILE A 170 3.19 -7.38 6.34
C ILE A 170 3.79 -6.56 7.49
N PHE A 171 5.08 -6.78 7.81
CA PHE A 171 5.76 -6.03 8.86
C PHE A 171 5.70 -4.52 8.59
N PHE A 172 6.06 -4.09 7.37
CA PHE A 172 6.04 -2.67 7.02
C PHE A 172 4.62 -2.08 6.98
N TYR A 173 3.62 -2.83 6.50
CA TYR A 173 2.24 -2.36 6.51
C TYR A 173 1.70 -2.19 7.94
N LEU A 174 1.96 -3.14 8.83
CA LEU A 174 1.51 -3.07 10.23
C LEU A 174 2.24 -1.97 11.00
N SER A 175 3.58 -1.88 10.86
CA SER A 175 4.36 -0.83 11.52
C SER A 175 4.00 0.56 10.98
N GLY A 176 3.80 0.69 9.67
CA GLY A 176 3.36 1.91 9.01
C GLY A 176 1.98 2.35 9.51
N THR A 177 1.06 1.39 9.70
CA THR A 177 -0.27 1.66 10.27
C THR A 177 -0.19 2.16 11.71
N ALA A 178 0.59 1.49 12.56
CA ALA A 178 0.78 1.90 13.95
C ALA A 178 1.34 3.32 14.05
N VAL A 179 2.41 3.61 13.30
CA VAL A 179 3.02 4.96 13.26
C VAL A 179 2.04 6.00 12.71
N TRP A 180 1.26 5.66 11.69
CA TRP A 180 0.28 6.58 11.11
C TRP A 180 -0.84 6.93 12.11
N ILE A 181 -1.42 5.94 12.79
CA ILE A 181 -2.50 6.16 13.76
C ILE A 181 -2.00 7.03 14.92
N LEU A 182 -0.78 6.78 15.42
CA LEU A 182 -0.21 7.50 16.55
C LEU A 182 0.18 8.94 16.21
N PHE A 183 0.84 9.17 15.07
CA PHE A 183 1.52 10.44 14.80
C PHE A 183 0.91 11.28 13.66
N ALA A 184 0.01 10.74 12.83
CA ALA A 184 -0.55 11.53 11.73
C ALA A 184 -1.48 12.64 12.24
N SER A 185 -1.39 13.81 11.61
CA SER A 185 -2.29 14.95 11.79
C SER A 185 -2.52 15.61 10.44
N SER A 186 -3.77 16.02 10.18
CA SER A 186 -4.16 16.71 8.94
C SER A 186 -4.63 18.15 9.24
N LYS A 187 -4.12 18.75 10.32
CA LYS A 187 -4.42 20.14 10.68
C LYS A 187 -3.51 21.09 9.90
N PRO A 188 -4.07 22.13 9.24
CA PRO A 188 -3.28 23.12 8.52
C PRO A 188 -2.20 23.72 9.41
N GLN A 189 -0.97 23.74 8.92
CA GLN A 189 0.16 24.39 9.60
C GLN A 189 0.43 25.73 8.92
N SER A 190 0.43 26.81 9.70
CA SER A 190 0.82 28.13 9.22
C SER A 190 2.35 28.20 9.18
N PHE A 191 2.91 28.13 7.97
CA PHE A 191 4.34 28.39 7.73
C PHE A 191 4.64 29.87 7.47
N SER A 192 3.64 30.75 7.60
CA SER A 192 3.86 32.19 7.58
C SER A 192 4.73 32.59 8.78
N ASN A 193 5.96 33.02 8.49
CA ASN A 193 6.73 33.84 9.41
C ASN A 193 5.86 35.05 9.77
N LYS A 194 5.44 35.14 11.03
CA LYS A 194 5.28 36.45 11.64
C LYS A 194 6.69 36.96 11.91
N ASP A 195 7.28 37.59 10.89
CA ASP A 195 8.36 38.56 10.99
C ASP A 195 8.29 39.48 9.76
#